data_AF-A0A533I9K4-F1
#
_entry.id   AF-A0A533I9K4-F1
#
_cell.length_a   1.000
_cell.length_b   1.000
_cell.length_c   1.000
_cell.angle_alpha   90.00
_cell.angle_beta   90.00
_cell.angle_gamma   90.00
#
_symmetry.space_group_name_H-M   'P 1'
#
loop_
_entity.id
_entity.type
_entity.pdbx_description
1 polymer ?
#
loop_
_entity_poly.entity_id
_entity_poly.type
_entity_poly.pdbx_seq_one_letter_code
_entity_poly.pdbx_strand_id
1 'polypeptide(L)'
;MKLMKFSAAAVFAGLALAACVPEETDTSGVAQPLANCGRVATSQMAAYTEAPITAEGSGMIGIGTQQQTADGSVMQRFSLVDCSAKTITRVQQDWTLASAPAAGGTVQDMVSRLRQAGRLTASNQLAREGQSAGYEVVQGRVDATGNPRARCGCELHYPDLLWQ
;
A
#
# COMPACT_ATOMS: atom_id res chain seq x y z
N MET A 1 -23.10 36.68 -69.40
CA MET A 1 -23.78 37.34 -68.26
C MET A 1 -22.79 37.34 -67.09
N LYS A 2 -22.15 38.46 -66.77
CA LYS A 2 -22.57 39.58 -65.90
C LYS A 2 -22.42 39.25 -64.39
N LEU A 3 -21.40 39.91 -63.81
CA LEU A 3 -21.12 40.35 -62.44
C LEU A 3 -21.85 39.72 -61.22
N MET A 4 -21.01 39.29 -60.26
CA MET A 4 -20.93 39.69 -58.83
C MET A 4 -22.17 40.34 -58.16
N LYS A 5 -22.46 39.94 -56.90
CA LYS A 5 -22.10 40.73 -55.68
C LYS A 5 -22.66 40.18 -54.33
N PHE A 6 -21.74 40.06 -53.36
CA PHE A 6 -21.76 40.47 -51.93
C PHE A 6 -22.55 39.70 -50.83
N SER A 7 -21.73 39.14 -49.92
CA SER A 7 -21.69 39.35 -48.45
C SER A 7 -22.73 38.71 -47.52
N ALA A 8 -22.23 37.85 -46.64
CA ALA A 8 -22.45 37.98 -45.20
C ALA A 8 -21.24 37.37 -44.46
N ALA A 9 -20.61 38.21 -43.63
CA ALA A 9 -19.54 37.82 -42.72
C ALA A 9 -20.10 36.99 -41.56
N ALA A 10 -19.40 35.92 -41.18
CA ALA A 10 -19.52 35.33 -39.86
C ALA A 10 -18.11 35.05 -39.34
N VAL A 11 -17.68 35.93 -38.44
CA VAL A 11 -16.48 35.83 -37.62
C VAL A 11 -16.66 34.62 -36.69
N PHE A 12 -15.81 33.60 -36.83
CA PHE A 12 -15.50 32.68 -35.74
C PHE A 12 -14.04 32.88 -35.36
N ALA A 13 -13.83 33.92 -34.55
CA ALA A 13 -12.74 33.94 -33.59
C ALA A 13 -13.13 32.98 -32.45
N GLY A 14 -12.25 32.07 -32.08
CA GLY A 14 -12.57 31.17 -30.97
C GLY A 14 -11.57 30.05 -30.76
N LEU A 15 -10.42 30.42 -30.20
CA LEU A 15 -9.59 29.57 -29.33
C LEU A 15 -9.04 28.28 -29.96
N ALA A 16 -7.77 28.39 -30.38
CA ALA A 16 -6.82 27.30 -30.25
C ALA A 16 -6.73 26.89 -28.76
N LEU A 17 -7.66 26.04 -28.34
CA LEU A 17 -7.41 25.14 -27.23
C LEU A 17 -6.42 24.12 -27.76
N ALA A 18 -5.13 24.45 -27.60
CA ALA A 18 -4.17 23.46 -27.17
C ALA A 18 -4.72 22.87 -25.86
N ALA A 19 -5.69 21.97 -25.98
CA ALA A 19 -5.94 20.97 -24.99
C ALA A 19 -4.66 20.14 -24.99
N CYS A 20 -3.71 20.59 -24.16
CA CYS A 20 -2.84 19.70 -23.44
C CYS A 20 -3.80 18.76 -22.70
N VAL A 21 -4.28 17.74 -23.41
CA VAL A 21 -4.76 16.52 -22.79
C VAL A 21 -3.59 16.17 -21.89
N PRO A 22 -3.73 16.16 -20.55
CA PRO A 22 -2.69 15.55 -19.75
C PRO A 22 -2.51 14.18 -20.35
N GLU A 23 -1.34 13.93 -20.95
CA GLU A 23 -0.89 12.58 -21.24
C GLU A 23 -1.20 11.81 -19.97
N GLU A 24 -2.17 10.90 -20.04
CA GLU A 24 -2.32 9.87 -19.03
C GLU A 24 -0.95 9.21 -19.02
N THR A 25 -0.13 9.66 -18.08
CA THR A 25 1.24 9.20 -17.96
C THR A 25 1.04 7.75 -17.66
N ASP A 26 1.38 6.91 -18.64
CA ASP A 26 1.31 5.47 -18.53
C ASP A 26 2.23 5.09 -17.38
N THR A 27 1.66 5.04 -16.18
CA THR A 27 2.35 4.73 -14.92
C THR A 27 2.49 3.23 -14.77
N SER A 28 2.27 2.46 -15.85
CA SER A 28 2.64 1.06 -15.96
C SER A 28 4.10 0.87 -15.54
N GLY A 29 4.30 0.41 -14.31
CA GLY A 29 5.62 0.07 -13.76
C GLY A 29 6.29 1.13 -12.89
N VAL A 30 5.70 2.32 -12.69
CA VAL A 30 6.31 3.33 -11.81
C VAL A 30 5.83 3.15 -10.38
N ALA A 31 6.72 2.67 -9.51
CA ALA A 31 6.46 2.63 -8.07
C ALA A 31 6.39 4.06 -7.52
N GLN A 32 5.22 4.48 -7.06
CA GLN A 32 5.02 5.76 -6.40
C GLN A 32 5.33 5.62 -4.90
N PRO A 33 6.27 6.42 -4.35
CA PRO A 33 6.45 6.49 -2.91
C PRO A 33 5.19 7.10 -2.28
N LEU A 34 4.70 6.49 -1.21
CA LEU A 34 3.66 7.07 -0.37
C LEU A 34 4.29 7.93 0.73
N ALA A 35 3.50 8.82 1.31
CA ALA A 35 3.83 9.44 2.59
C ALA A 35 4.12 8.35 3.65
N ASN A 36 5.02 8.65 4.59
CA ASN A 36 5.43 7.74 5.67
C ASN A 36 6.04 6.41 5.19
N CYS A 37 6.99 6.48 4.24
CA CYS A 37 7.80 5.34 3.79
C CYS A 37 7.05 4.17 3.11
N GLY A 38 5.77 4.33 2.76
CA GLY A 38 5.01 3.33 1.99
C GLY A 38 5.33 3.38 0.49
N ARG A 39 4.85 2.40 -0.28
CA ARG A 39 5.05 2.34 -1.74
C ARG A 39 3.89 1.68 -2.48
N VAL A 40 3.27 2.37 -3.43
CA VAL A 40 2.34 1.76 -4.37
C VAL A 40 3.08 1.48 -5.66
N ALA A 41 2.91 0.29 -6.24
CA ALA A 41 3.49 -0.02 -7.54
C ALA A 41 2.47 -0.80 -8.36
N THR A 42 2.01 -0.21 -9.46
CA THR A 42 1.12 -0.91 -10.39
C THR A 42 1.92 -1.26 -11.64
N SER A 43 1.89 -2.52 -12.05
CA SER A 43 2.51 -3.01 -13.29
C SER A 43 1.48 -3.77 -14.11
N GLN A 44 1.74 -3.94 -15.41
CA GLN A 44 0.88 -4.70 -16.32
C GLN A 44 0.62 -6.16 -15.87
N MET A 45 1.49 -6.73 -15.04
CA MET A 45 1.39 -8.12 -14.56
C MET A 45 1.00 -8.26 -13.09
N ALA A 46 1.09 -7.19 -12.31
CA ALA A 46 0.75 -7.21 -10.88
C ALA A 46 0.47 -5.79 -10.35
N ALA A 47 -0.59 -5.66 -9.57
CA ALA A 47 -0.87 -4.49 -8.75
C ALA A 47 -0.32 -4.74 -7.34
N TYR A 48 0.55 -3.85 -6.87
CA TYR A 48 1.07 -3.84 -5.51
C TYR A 48 0.60 -2.59 -4.80
N THR A 49 -0.07 -2.80 -3.67
CA THR A 49 -0.52 -1.73 -2.80
C THR A 49 0.11 -1.90 -1.43
N GLU A 50 0.80 -0.89 -0.95
CA GLU A 50 1.26 -0.80 0.43
C GLU A 50 0.45 0.28 1.13
N ALA A 51 0.00 -0.01 2.36
CA ALA A 51 -0.53 1.03 3.21
C ALA A 51 0.63 1.89 3.75
N PRO A 52 0.42 3.18 4.06
CA PRO A 52 1.40 3.98 4.79
C PRO A 52 1.86 3.26 6.06
N ILE A 53 3.14 3.41 6.42
CA ILE A 53 3.61 2.88 7.71
C ILE A 53 2.87 3.63 8.82
N THR A 54 2.43 2.87 9.83
CA THR A 54 1.67 3.39 10.96
C THR A 54 2.44 3.19 12.26
N ALA A 55 2.36 4.17 13.16
CA ALA A 55 2.80 4.01 14.54
C ALA A 55 1.71 3.27 15.32
N GLU A 56 2.02 2.04 15.76
CA GLU A 56 1.05 1.18 16.46
C GLU A 56 1.12 1.34 17.99
N GLY A 57 2.08 2.14 18.48
CA GLY A 57 2.35 2.34 19.90
C GLY A 57 3.43 1.41 20.43
N SER A 58 3.87 1.63 21.68
CA SER A 58 4.87 0.78 22.36
C SER A 58 6.19 0.58 21.60
N GLY A 59 6.61 1.56 20.79
CA GLY A 59 7.81 1.44 19.96
C GLY A 59 7.65 0.52 18.74
N MET A 60 6.41 0.20 18.35
CA MET A 60 6.11 -0.69 17.24
C MET A 60 5.49 0.04 16.05
N ILE A 61 5.84 -0.40 14.85
CA ILE A 61 5.27 0.09 13.58
C ILE A 61 4.54 -1.03 12.85
N GLY A 62 3.48 -0.66 12.13
CA GLY A 62 2.68 -1.53 11.29
C GLY A 62 2.93 -1.28 9.81
N ILE A 63 3.16 -2.35 9.04
CA ILE A 63 3.36 -2.31 7.59
C ILE A 63 2.40 -3.29 6.92
N GLY A 64 1.38 -2.77 6.25
CA GLY A 64 0.39 -3.54 5.50
C GLY A 64 0.69 -3.55 4.01
N THR A 65 0.68 -4.72 3.38
CA THR A 65 0.93 -4.86 1.94
C THR A 65 -0.05 -5.83 1.31
N GLN A 66 -0.49 -5.53 0.11
CA GLN A 66 -1.32 -6.39 -0.73
C GLN A 66 -0.71 -6.43 -2.12
N GLN A 67 -0.62 -7.61 -2.70
CA GLN A 67 -0.19 -7.83 -4.07
C GLN A 67 -1.26 -8.63 -4.77
N GLN A 68 -1.71 -8.18 -5.93
CA GLN A 68 -2.58 -8.91 -6.83
C GLN A 68 -1.83 -9.14 -8.13
N THR A 69 -1.74 -10.40 -8.57
CA THR A 69 -1.12 -10.79 -9.83
C THR A 69 -2.17 -10.91 -10.94
N ALA A 70 -1.72 -10.90 -12.19
CA ALA A 70 -2.60 -10.93 -13.38
C ALA A 70 -3.45 -12.21 -13.48
N ASP A 71 -3.02 -13.31 -12.86
CA ASP A 71 -3.77 -14.57 -12.73
C ASP A 71 -4.92 -14.49 -11.69
N GLY A 72 -5.08 -13.35 -11.00
CA GLY A 72 -6.10 -13.16 -9.97
C GLY A 72 -5.71 -13.70 -8.60
N SER A 73 -4.46 -14.10 -8.38
CA SER A 73 -3.94 -14.40 -7.04
C SER A 73 -3.73 -13.11 -6.26
N VAL A 74 -4.08 -13.12 -4.98
CA VAL A 74 -3.95 -12.01 -4.05
C VAL A 74 -3.18 -12.49 -2.82
N MET A 75 -2.03 -11.86 -2.57
CA MET A 75 -1.24 -12.03 -1.35
C MET A 75 -1.43 -10.80 -0.47
N GLN A 76 -1.93 -11.00 0.75
CA GLN A 76 -2.03 -9.94 1.75
C GLN A 76 -1.17 -10.27 2.94
N ARG A 77 -0.47 -9.25 3.44
CA ARG A 77 0.50 -9.38 4.51
C ARG A 77 0.43 -8.17 5.43
N PHE A 78 0.55 -8.42 6.72
CA PHE A 78 0.79 -7.39 7.71
C PHE A 78 2.02 -7.75 8.53
N SER A 79 2.90 -6.78 8.73
CA SER A 79 4.12 -6.90 9.52
C SER A 79 4.09 -5.91 10.67
N LEU A 80 4.17 -6.41 11.89
CA LEU A 80 4.39 -5.62 13.10
C LEU A 80 5.87 -5.70 13.45
N VAL A 81 6.53 -4.54 13.49
CA VAL A 81 7.95 -4.44 13.78
C VAL A 81 8.13 -3.74 15.11
N ASP A 82 8.89 -4.35 16.01
CA ASP A 82 9.37 -3.72 17.23
C ASP A 82 10.71 -3.03 16.93
N CYS A 83 10.72 -1.70 16.98
CA CYS A 83 11.89 -0.89 16.64
C CYS A 83 13.00 -1.02 17.69
N SER A 84 12.66 -1.29 18.95
CA SER A 84 13.65 -1.44 20.03
C SER A 84 14.24 -2.85 20.05
N ALA A 85 13.37 -3.87 20.01
CA ALA A 85 13.80 -5.27 20.05
C ALA A 85 14.34 -5.77 18.70
N LYS A 86 14.17 -4.99 17.61
CA LYS A 86 14.55 -5.35 16.24
C LYS A 86 13.92 -6.67 15.81
N THR A 87 12.66 -6.88 16.22
CA THR A 87 11.89 -8.09 15.90
C THR A 87 10.73 -7.77 14.97
N ILE A 88 10.30 -8.79 14.22
CA ILE A 88 9.14 -8.72 13.35
C ILE A 88 8.23 -9.90 13.62
N THR A 89 6.94 -9.61 13.71
CA THR A 89 5.88 -10.60 13.57
C THR A 89 5.10 -10.28 12.31
N ARG A 90 5.04 -11.24 11.40
CA ARG A 90 4.34 -11.13 10.13
C ARG A 90 3.24 -12.16 10.08
N VAL A 91 2.09 -11.73 9.60
CA VAL A 91 0.95 -12.57 9.24
C VAL A 91 0.67 -12.40 7.76
N GLN A 92 0.43 -13.50 7.05
CA GLN A 92 0.15 -13.48 5.63
C GLN A 92 -0.90 -14.50 5.23
N GLN A 93 -1.60 -14.17 4.16
CA GLN A 93 -2.68 -14.95 3.59
C GLN A 93 -2.67 -14.77 2.08
N ASP A 94 -2.82 -15.89 1.38
CA ASP A 94 -2.98 -15.93 -0.07
C ASP A 94 -4.38 -16.43 -0.43
N TRP A 95 -4.98 -15.85 -1.45
CA TRP A 95 -6.23 -16.34 -2.04
C TRP A 95 -6.28 -16.02 -3.53
N THR A 96 -7.30 -16.53 -4.22
CA THR A 96 -7.62 -16.14 -5.58
C THR A 96 -8.93 -15.38 -5.60
N LEU A 97 -9.22 -14.63 -6.65
CA LEU A 97 -10.53 -13.98 -6.82
C LEU A 97 -11.71 -14.96 -6.68
N ALA A 98 -11.53 -16.25 -7.00
CA ALA A 98 -12.55 -17.29 -6.85
C ALA A 98 -12.67 -17.84 -5.41
N SER A 99 -11.63 -17.70 -4.59
CA SER A 99 -11.57 -18.20 -3.22
C SER A 99 -11.43 -17.07 -2.19
N ALA A 100 -11.92 -15.88 -2.55
CA ALA A 100 -11.80 -14.70 -1.70
C ALA A 100 -12.44 -14.95 -0.33
N PRO A 101 -11.77 -14.57 0.78
CA PRO A 101 -12.36 -14.67 2.10
C PRO A 101 -13.66 -13.88 2.21
N ALA A 102 -14.59 -14.38 3.03
CA ALA A 102 -15.76 -13.59 3.42
C ALA A 102 -15.33 -12.28 4.10
N ALA A 103 -16.21 -11.27 4.09
CA ALA A 103 -15.96 -10.01 4.78
C ALA A 103 -15.60 -10.25 6.26
N GLY A 104 -14.52 -9.63 6.73
CA GLY A 104 -13.99 -9.87 8.08
C GLY A 104 -12.96 -11.01 8.16
N GLY A 105 -12.75 -11.76 7.08
CA GLY A 105 -11.86 -12.92 6.99
C GLY A 105 -10.47 -12.63 6.43
N THR A 106 -10.13 -11.36 6.21
CA THR A 106 -8.81 -10.96 5.70
C THR A 106 -7.82 -10.66 6.83
N VAL A 107 -6.52 -10.70 6.53
CA VAL A 107 -5.46 -10.28 7.46
C VAL A 107 -5.68 -8.83 7.92
N GLN A 108 -6.08 -7.93 7.02
CA GLN A 108 -6.35 -6.53 7.37
C GLN A 108 -7.55 -6.36 8.31
N ASP A 109 -8.59 -7.18 8.15
CA ASP A 109 -9.74 -7.18 9.05
C ASP A 109 -9.33 -7.63 10.47
N MET A 110 -8.54 -8.69 10.56
CA MET A 110 -7.99 -9.17 11.83
C MET A 110 -7.14 -8.09 12.52
N VAL A 111 -6.21 -7.47 11.79
CA VAL A 111 -5.36 -6.40 12.32
C VAL A 111 -6.20 -5.22 12.78
N SER A 112 -7.22 -4.83 12.03
CA SER A 112 -8.12 -3.73 12.39
C SER A 112 -8.87 -4.03 13.69
N ARG A 113 -9.36 -5.26 13.88
CA ARG A 113 -9.99 -5.68 15.14
C ARG A 113 -9.01 -5.63 16.31
N LEU A 114 -7.78 -6.10 16.13
CA LEU A 114 -6.75 -6.06 17.18
C LEU A 114 -6.37 -4.63 17.53
N ARG A 115 -6.26 -3.74 16.54
CA ARG A 115 -5.96 -2.33 16.73
C ARG A 115 -7.08 -1.64 17.51
N GLN A 116 -8.33 -1.85 17.12
CA GLN A 116 -9.50 -1.29 17.82
C GLN A 116 -9.63 -1.79 19.26
N ALA A 117 -9.22 -3.04 19.51
CA ALA A 117 -9.19 -3.61 20.86
C ALA A 117 -7.96 -3.17 21.69
N GLY A 118 -7.03 -2.38 21.14
CA GLY A 118 -5.78 -2.02 21.80
C GLY A 118 -4.86 -3.22 22.07
N ARG A 119 -5.05 -4.32 21.34
CA ARG A 119 -4.34 -5.60 21.53
C ARG A 119 -3.27 -5.87 20.49
N LEU A 120 -3.16 -5.06 19.45
CA LEU A 120 -2.23 -5.32 18.34
C LEU A 120 -0.77 -5.39 18.81
N THR A 121 -0.36 -4.48 19.69
CA THR A 121 1.01 -4.42 20.25
C THR A 121 1.20 -5.25 21.51
N ALA A 122 0.16 -5.93 21.98
CA ALA A 122 0.30 -6.83 23.12
C ALA A 122 1.09 -8.08 22.71
N SER A 123 1.91 -8.57 23.64
CA SER A 123 2.90 -9.61 23.38
C SER A 123 2.30 -10.83 22.67
N ASN A 124 2.84 -11.13 21.50
CA ASN A 124 2.46 -12.26 20.63
C ASN A 124 0.98 -12.28 20.20
N GLN A 125 0.20 -11.21 20.37
CA GLN A 125 -1.22 -11.24 19.99
C GLN A 125 -1.41 -11.40 18.49
N LEU A 126 -0.68 -10.63 17.68
CA LEU A 126 -0.75 -10.76 16.23
C LEU A 126 -0.44 -12.20 15.75
N ALA A 127 0.60 -12.82 16.31
CA ALA A 127 0.97 -14.19 15.99
C ALA A 127 -0.10 -15.21 16.40
N ARG A 128 -0.60 -15.10 17.63
CA ARG A 128 -1.62 -16.02 18.17
C ARG A 128 -2.92 -15.96 17.38
N GLU A 129 -3.40 -14.75 17.13
CA GLU A 129 -4.65 -14.53 16.40
C GLU A 129 -4.49 -14.97 14.94
N GLY A 130 -3.33 -14.69 14.33
CA GLY A 130 -3.00 -15.18 12.98
C GLY A 130 -2.99 -16.70 12.87
N GLN A 131 -2.32 -17.39 13.80
CA GLN A 131 -2.32 -18.86 13.87
C GLN A 131 -3.73 -19.41 14.08
N SER A 132 -4.53 -18.80 14.96
CA SER A 132 -5.90 -19.25 15.23
C SER A 132 -6.84 -19.09 14.03
N ALA A 133 -6.56 -18.09 13.18
CA ALA A 133 -7.29 -17.83 11.94
C ALA A 133 -6.78 -18.66 10.74
N GLY A 134 -5.72 -19.47 10.94
CA GLY A 134 -5.11 -20.27 9.88
C GLY A 134 -4.23 -19.49 8.92
N TYR A 135 -3.80 -18.27 9.29
CA TYR A 135 -2.84 -17.50 8.51
C TYR A 135 -1.42 -18.03 8.73
N GLU A 136 -0.56 -17.83 7.73
CA GLU A 136 0.85 -18.09 7.89
C GLU A 136 1.47 -17.02 8.79
N VAL A 137 2.20 -17.46 9.81
CA VAL A 137 2.85 -16.58 10.79
C VAL A 137 4.35 -16.77 10.73
N VAL A 138 5.06 -15.67 10.46
CA VAL A 138 6.51 -15.62 10.42
C VAL A 138 7.00 -14.67 11.49
N GLN A 139 7.82 -15.17 12.41
CA GLN A 139 8.48 -14.37 13.44
C GLN A 139 9.99 -14.41 13.24
N GLY A 140 10.66 -13.29 13.48
CA GLY A 140 12.10 -13.22 13.31
C GLY A 140 12.69 -11.90 13.74
N ARG A 141 13.95 -11.70 13.35
CA ARG A 141 14.64 -10.42 13.50
C ARG A 141 14.52 -9.61 12.23
N VAL A 142 14.42 -8.30 12.40
CA VAL A 142 14.55 -7.36 11.30
C VAL A 142 16.02 -6.98 11.20
N ASP A 143 16.64 -7.32 10.08
CA ASP A 143 17.94 -6.73 9.73
C ASP A 143 17.67 -5.37 9.07
N ALA A 144 18.13 -4.27 9.68
CA ALA A 144 17.98 -2.92 9.14
C ALA A 144 18.69 -2.73 7.79
N THR A 145 19.72 -3.53 7.50
CA THR A 145 20.42 -3.47 6.21
C THR A 145 19.58 -4.09 5.10
N GLY A 146 18.94 -5.23 5.39
CA GLY A 146 18.02 -5.91 4.47
C GLY A 146 16.58 -5.37 4.45
N ASN A 147 16.19 -4.50 5.38
CA ASN A 147 14.81 -4.02 5.53
C ASN A 147 14.73 -2.49 5.60
N PRO A 148 15.01 -1.78 4.50
CA PRO A 148 15.00 -0.31 4.47
C PRO A 148 13.65 0.30 4.86
N ARG A 149 12.54 -0.42 4.65
CA ARG A 149 11.20 0.01 5.06
C ARG A 149 11.00 0.03 6.56
N ALA A 150 11.39 -1.06 7.23
CA ALA A 150 11.31 -1.14 8.68
C ALA A 150 12.21 -0.09 9.33
N ARG A 151 13.41 0.13 8.76
CA ARG A 151 14.31 1.21 9.17
C ARG A 151 13.64 2.58 9.03
N CYS A 152 13.13 2.91 7.84
CA CYS A 152 12.48 4.20 7.57
C CYS A 152 11.29 4.46 8.51
N GLY A 153 10.44 3.45 8.73
CA GLY A 153 9.31 3.57 9.66
C GLY A 153 9.73 3.79 11.10
N CYS A 154 10.76 3.08 11.57
CA CYS A 154 11.29 3.24 12.92
C CYS A 154 11.98 4.60 13.10
N GLU A 155 12.76 5.06 12.12
CA GLU A 155 13.37 6.40 12.11
C GLU A 155 12.32 7.51 12.13
N LEU A 156 11.23 7.34 11.38
CA LEU A 156 10.17 8.33 11.26
C LEU A 156 9.34 8.47 12.56
N HIS A 157 8.97 7.34 13.19
CA HIS A 157 8.03 7.34 14.31
C HIS A 157 8.69 7.21 15.68
N TYR A 158 9.90 6.64 15.74
CA TYR A 158 10.61 6.35 16.98
C TYR A 158 12.12 6.66 16.85
N PRO A 159 12.49 7.91 16.54
CA PRO A 159 13.90 8.32 16.36
C PRO A 159 14.75 8.20 17.64
N ASP A 160 14.15 8.04 18.81
CA ASP A 160 14.90 7.82 20.06
C ASP A 160 15.18 6.33 20.33
N LEU A 161 14.47 5.43 19.66
CA LEU A 161 14.66 3.98 19.73
C LEU A 161 15.67 3.49 18.68
N LEU A 162 16.47 4.40 18.13
CA LEU A 162 17.29 4.13 16.97
C LEU A 162 18.24 2.96 17.16
N TRP A 163 18.45 2.31 16.03
CA TRP A 163 19.28 1.15 15.78
C TRP A 163 20.76 1.45 16.04
N GLN A 164 21.15 1.58 17.31
CA GLN A 164 22.54 1.44 17.75
C GLN A 164 22.99 -0.02 17.63
#